data_AF-A0A961NL26-F1
#
_entry.id   AF-A0A961NL26-F1
#
_cell.length_a   1.000
_cell.length_b   1.000
_cell.length_c   1.000
_cell.angle_alpha   90.00
_cell.angle_beta   90.00
_cell.angle_gamma   90.00
#
_symmetry.space_group_name_H-M   'P 1'
#
loop_
_entity.id
_entity.type
_entity.pdbx_description
1 polymer ?
#
loop_
_entity_poly.entity_id
_entity_poly.type
_entity_poly.pdbx_seq_one_letter_code
_entity_poly.pdbx_strand_id
1 'polypeptide(L)'
;MDVGGDCLIVSQFTLHADARKGLRPSFTGAAAPEAAERMYNRFVETCRRIAPDMRIHTGVFAADMQIELLNDGPVTIILDTDDW
;
A
#
# COMPACT_ATOMS: atom_id res chain seq x y z
N MET A 1 -15.58 3.77 7.16
CA MET A 1 -16.69 4.62 6.68
C MET A 1 -17.39 5.30 7.84
N ASP A 2 -17.75 4.58 8.89
CA ASP A 2 -18.56 5.09 10.02
C ASP A 2 -18.03 6.36 10.71
N VAL A 3 -16.71 6.56 10.75
CA VAL A 3 -16.08 7.74 11.36
C VAL A 3 -15.81 8.88 10.37
N GLY A 4 -16.17 8.72 9.08
CA GLY A 4 -15.94 9.74 8.05
C GLY A 4 -14.47 10.03 7.73
N GLY A 5 -13.56 9.10 8.02
CA GLY A 5 -12.13 9.25 7.69
C GLY A 5 -11.84 9.06 6.20
N ASP A 6 -10.71 9.63 5.75
CA ASP A 6 -10.19 9.51 4.39
C ASP A 6 -9.08 8.45 4.29
N CYS A 7 -8.66 8.11 3.07
CA CYS A 7 -7.61 7.12 2.82
C CYS A 7 -6.51 7.66 1.90
N LEU A 8 -5.25 7.42 2.26
CA LEU A 8 -4.08 7.62 1.41
C LEU A 8 -3.48 6.25 1.05
N ILE A 9 -3.44 5.93 -0.24
CA ILE A 9 -2.89 4.68 -0.76
C ILE A 9 -1.54 4.95 -1.43
N VAL A 10 -0.49 4.28 -0.97
CA VAL A 10 0.87 4.38 -1.54
C VAL A 10 1.37 2.98 -1.86
N SER A 11 1.82 2.76 -3.10
CA SER A 11 2.44 1.49 -3.49
C SER A 11 3.76 1.27 -2.74
N GLN A 12 3.95 0.11 -2.11
CA GLN A 12 5.17 -0.18 -1.33
C GLN A 12 5.67 -1.61 -1.53
N PHE A 13 6.55 -1.81 -2.53
CA PHE A 13 7.09 -3.14 -2.86
C PHE A 13 7.99 -3.71 -1.76
N THR A 14 8.57 -2.85 -0.91
CA THR A 14 9.49 -3.27 0.15
C THR A 14 8.82 -4.07 1.25
N LEU A 15 7.48 -4.10 1.32
CA LEU A 15 6.75 -4.99 2.23
C LEU A 15 7.00 -6.48 1.89
N HIS A 16 7.33 -6.82 0.64
CA HIS A 16 7.71 -8.18 0.23
C HIS A 16 9.22 -8.46 0.39
N ALA A 17 9.94 -7.67 1.19
CA ALA A 17 11.36 -7.90 1.44
C ALA A 17 11.62 -9.20 2.21
N ASP A 18 12.49 -10.06 1.69
CA ASP A 18 13.13 -11.13 2.44
C ASP A 18 14.50 -10.68 2.95
N ALA A 19 14.58 -10.37 4.24
CA ALA A 19 15.80 -9.93 4.93
C ALA A 19 16.50 -11.05 5.72
N ARG A 20 16.11 -12.32 5.56
CA ARG A 20 16.64 -13.43 6.38
C ARG A 20 18.09 -13.81 6.06
N LYS A 21 18.61 -13.45 4.87
CA LYS A 21 19.91 -13.92 4.35
C LYS A 21 21.04 -12.87 4.40
N GLY A 22 20.88 -11.78 5.14
CA GLY A 22 21.93 -10.78 5.35
C GLY A 22 21.41 -9.34 5.36
N LEU A 23 22.31 -8.37 5.18
CA LEU A 23 21.99 -6.93 5.29
C LEU A 23 21.29 -6.35 4.04
N ARG A 24 21.32 -7.07 2.90
CA ARG A 24 20.64 -6.67 1.67
C ARG A 24 19.36 -7.49 1.52
N PRO A 25 18.17 -6.90 1.67
CA PRO A 25 16.92 -7.62 1.43
C PRO A 25 16.79 -8.03 -0.04
N SER A 26 16.21 -9.20 -0.26
CA SER A 26 15.73 -9.64 -1.58
C SER A 26 14.27 -9.23 -1.75
N PHE A 27 13.86 -8.92 -2.98
CA PHE A 27 12.47 -8.57 -3.32
C PHE A 27 11.88 -9.51 -4.36
N THR A 28 12.43 -10.72 -4.48
CA THR A 28 12.00 -11.73 -5.46
C THR A 28 10.55 -12.16 -5.31
N GLY A 29 9.94 -11.93 -4.13
CA GLY A 29 8.51 -12.17 -3.89
C GLY A 29 7.59 -11.05 -4.39
N ALA A 30 8.13 -9.87 -4.71
CA ALA A 30 7.33 -8.78 -5.25
C ALA A 30 6.98 -9.01 -6.73
N ALA A 31 5.79 -8.59 -7.14
CA ALA A 31 5.38 -8.62 -8.53
C ALA A 31 6.27 -7.71 -9.41
N ALA A 32 6.42 -8.06 -10.69
CA ALA A 32 7.10 -7.22 -11.66
C ALA A 32 6.39 -5.86 -11.81
N PRO A 33 7.11 -4.74 -12.10
CA PRO A 33 6.55 -3.39 -12.06
C PRO A 33 5.25 -3.21 -12.86
N GLU A 34 5.18 -3.75 -14.08
CA GLU A 34 4.02 -3.62 -14.96
C GLU A 34 2.78 -4.33 -14.38
N ALA A 35 2.96 -5.53 -13.80
CA ALA A 35 1.89 -6.26 -13.15
C ALA A 35 1.47 -5.57 -11.84
N ALA A 36 2.44 -5.11 -11.05
CA ALA A 36 2.22 -4.39 -9.81
C ALA A 36 1.45 -3.08 -10.03
N GLU A 37 1.77 -2.31 -11.07
CA GLU A 37 1.06 -1.08 -11.41
C GLU A 37 -0.40 -1.34 -11.76
N ARG A 38 -0.67 -2.37 -12.57
CA ARG A 38 -2.05 -2.78 -12.87
C ARG A 38 -2.82 -3.19 -11.61
N MET A 39 -2.19 -3.96 -10.72
CA MET A 39 -2.80 -4.39 -9.47
C MET A 39 -3.07 -3.21 -8.54
N TYR A 40 -2.12 -2.27 -8.42
CA TYR A 40 -2.26 -1.03 -7.66
C TYR A 40 -3.41 -0.17 -8.18
N ASN A 41 -3.47 0.09 -9.48
CA ASN A 41 -4.53 0.89 -10.09
C ASN A 41 -5.91 0.24 -9.88
N ARG A 42 -6.00 -1.08 -10.06
CA ARG A 42 -7.23 -1.84 -9.80
C ARG A 42 -7.65 -1.79 -8.32
N PHE A 43 -6.69 -1.84 -7.39
CA PHE A 43 -6.96 -1.72 -5.96
C PHE A 43 -7.55 -0.34 -5.63
N VAL A 44 -6.91 0.74 -6.11
CA VAL A 44 -7.39 2.13 -5.94
C VAL A 44 -8.80 2.29 -6.51
N GLU A 45 -9.06 1.82 -7.73
CA GLU A 45 -10.39 1.87 -8.35
C GLU A 45 -11.42 1.09 -7.56
N THR A 46 -11.04 -0.08 -7.02
CA THR A 46 -11.92 -0.88 -6.16
C THR A 46 -12.26 -0.14 -4.89
N CYS A 47 -11.29 0.47 -4.20
CA CYS A 47 -11.53 1.30 -3.01
C CYS A 47 -12.50 2.44 -3.28
N ARG A 48 -12.29 3.19 -4.38
CA ARG A 48 -13.20 4.28 -4.80
C ARG A 48 -14.62 3.78 -5.05
N ARG A 49 -14.78 2.59 -5.64
CA ARG A 49 -16.08 2.01 -5.95
C ARG A 49 -16.82 1.51 -4.71
N ILE A 50 -16.12 0.89 -3.75
CA ILE A 50 -16.75 0.31 -2.55
C ILE A 50 -16.98 1.34 -1.43
N ALA A 51 -16.25 2.46 -1.46
CA ALA A 51 -16.36 3.53 -0.46
C ALA A 51 -16.54 4.90 -1.17
N PRO A 52 -17.69 5.12 -1.86
CA PRO A 52 -17.90 6.31 -2.67
C PRO A 52 -17.90 7.63 -1.87
N ASP A 53 -18.24 7.56 -0.58
CA ASP A 53 -18.29 8.72 0.31
C ASP A 53 -16.94 9.05 0.99
N MET A 54 -15.93 8.19 0.81
CA MET A 54 -14.58 8.38 1.37
C MET A 54 -13.65 8.99 0.33
N ARG A 55 -12.86 10.01 0.70
CA ARG A 55 -11.86 10.54 -0.23
C ARG A 55 -10.67 9.59 -0.29
N ILE A 56 -10.39 9.12 -1.50
CA ILE A 56 -9.24 8.24 -1.80
C ILE A 56 -8.13 9.06 -2.46
N HIS A 57 -7.10 9.37 -1.67
CA HIS A 57 -5.85 9.96 -2.13
C HIS A 57 -4.85 8.86 -2.52
N THR A 58 -3.96 9.18 -3.45
CA THR A 58 -2.95 8.24 -3.97
C THR A 58 -1.58 8.88 -4.07
N GLY A 59 -0.53 8.09 -3.85
CA GLY A 59 0.81 8.43 -4.32
C GLY A 59 0.96 8.25 -5.84
N VAL A 60 2.18 8.40 -6.33
CA VAL A 60 2.56 8.13 -7.72
C VAL A 60 3.36 6.82 -7.75
N PHE A 61 2.87 5.83 -8.51
CA PHE A 61 3.52 4.53 -8.61
C PHE A 61 4.96 4.68 -9.11
N ALA A 62 5.90 3.97 -8.46
CA ALA A 62 7.34 3.96 -8.78
C ALA A 62 8.06 5.34 -8.73
N ALA A 63 7.41 6.39 -8.24
CA ALA A 63 8.07 7.67 -8.01
C ALA A 63 8.82 7.68 -6.68
N ASP A 64 9.90 8.46 -6.61
CA ASP A 64 10.49 8.86 -5.34
C ASP A 64 9.50 9.78 -4.61
N MET A 65 9.17 9.44 -3.37
CA MET A 65 8.12 10.10 -2.60
C MET A 65 8.56 10.32 -1.16
N GLN A 66 8.25 11.51 -0.65
CA GLN A 66 8.35 11.84 0.77
C GLN A 66 6.93 11.94 1.32
N ILE A 67 6.58 11.08 2.28
CA ILE A 67 5.25 11.02 2.87
C ILE A 67 5.33 11.57 4.29
N GLU A 68 4.64 12.68 4.54
CA GLU A 68 4.39 13.18 5.88
C GLU A 68 3.13 12.49 6.44
N LEU A 69 3.25 11.86 7.61
CA LEU A 69 2.10 11.30 8.30
C LEU A 69 2.16 11.60 9.80
N LEU A 70 1.00 11.87 10.39
CA LEU A 70 0.80 11.90 11.83
C LEU A 70 0.05 10.63 12.23
N ASN A 71 0.73 9.73 12.93
CA ASN A 71 0.10 8.50 13.42
C ASN A 71 -0.52 8.76 14.81
N ASP A 72 -1.82 9.04 14.83
CA ASP A 72 -2.60 9.30 16.04
C ASP A 72 -2.94 7.99 16.76
N GLY A 73 -2.24 7.72 17.87
CA GLY A 73 -2.25 6.45 18.61
C GLY A 73 -0.89 6.12 19.25
N PRO A 74 0.08 5.52 18.52
CA PRO A 74 -0.04 5.06 17.15
C PRO A 74 -0.75 3.70 17.06
N VAL A 75 -1.57 3.54 16.03
CA VAL A 75 -2.19 2.25 15.68
C VAL A 75 -1.62 1.80 14.34
N THR A 76 -1.15 0.56 14.26
CA THR A 76 -0.62 -0.02 13.03
C THR A 76 -1.11 -1.44 12.89
N ILE A 77 -1.74 -1.73 11.76
CA ILE A 77 -2.31 -3.03 11.44
C ILE A 77 -1.64 -3.52 10.17
N ILE A 78 -1.10 -4.73 10.21
CA ILE A 78 -0.53 -5.41 9.05
C ILE A 78 -1.56 -6.44 8.58
N LEU A 79 -1.83 -6.46 7.28
CA LEU A 79 -2.74 -7.39 6.63
C LEU A 79 -2.00 -8.00 5.43
N ASP A 80 -1.99 -9.32 5.34
CA ASP A 80 -1.47 -10.07 4.19
C ASP A 80 -2.57 -11.01 3.70
N THR A 81 -2.93 -10.99 2.42
CA THR A 81 -4.00 -11.85 1.88
C THR A 81 -3.67 -13.34 1.90
N ASP A 82 -2.39 -13.71 2.02
CA ASP A 82 -1.95 -15.11 2.07
C ASP A 82 -2.16 -15.75 3.46
N ASP A 83 -2.40 -14.93 4.50
CA ASP A 83 -2.57 -15.37 5.90
C ASP A 83 -4.05 -15.65 6.30
N TRP A 84 -4.97 -15.85 5.33
CA TRP A 84 -6.42 -16.00 5.55
C TRP A 84 -7.01 -17.27 4.93
#